data_AF-A0A7X9L8S1-F1
#
_entry.id   AF-A0A7X9L8S1-F1
#
_cell.length_a   1.000
_cell.length_b   1.000
_cell.length_c   1.000
_cell.angle_alpha   90.00
_cell.angle_beta   90.00
_cell.angle_gamma   90.00
#
_symmetry.space_group_name_H-M   'P 1'
#
loop_
_entity.id
_entity.type
_entity.pdbx_description
1 polymer ?
#
loop_
_entity_poly.entity_id
_entity_poly.type
_entity_poly.pdbx_seq_one_letter_code
_entity_poly.pdbx_strand_id
1 'polypeptide(L)'
;MSEQPQAAKEGQPAARRRSSPRAPGQVIACGWCGQDVPVPARGRVPKWCSAACRHRAWEQARAAASGRSAVEVRDRVVERVKTVTVVQHHTREVPVAWRPTSVPDFVDVLEDLTTRVDSGRVYDRDIPTLAAAVKATVKALARREKAAHRPLW
;
A
#
# COMPACT_ATOMS: atom_id res chain seq x y z
N MET A 1 -30.39 -39.28 44.07
CA MET A 1 -28.96 -39.60 43.87
C MET A 1 -28.86 -40.34 42.55
N SER A 2 -28.38 -39.82 41.44
CA SER A 2 -27.75 -38.56 41.03
C SER A 2 -27.93 -38.53 39.49
N GLU A 3 -28.23 -37.42 38.81
CA GLU A 3 -27.25 -36.44 38.30
C GLU A 3 -26.13 -37.13 37.50
N GLN A 4 -25.83 -36.90 36.22
CA GLN A 4 -26.26 -35.96 35.16
C GLN A 4 -25.71 -36.52 33.81
N PRO A 5 -26.09 -35.94 32.65
CA PRO A 5 -25.93 -36.49 31.29
C PRO A 5 -24.60 -36.11 30.60
N GLN A 6 -24.21 -36.84 29.55
CA GLN A 6 -23.06 -36.48 28.69
C GLN A 6 -23.49 -36.05 27.28
N ALA A 7 -23.48 -34.73 27.12
CA ALA A 7 -22.96 -33.93 26.01
C ALA A 7 -23.28 -34.33 24.55
N ALA A 8 -24.18 -33.54 23.98
CA ALA A 8 -24.35 -33.34 22.55
C ALA A 8 -23.03 -32.91 21.88
N LYS A 9 -22.68 -33.57 20.78
CA LYS A 9 -21.63 -33.12 19.87
C LYS A 9 -22.17 -31.93 19.07
N GLU A 10 -21.83 -30.73 19.50
CA GLU A 10 -22.07 -29.50 18.76
C GLU A 10 -21.31 -29.50 17.43
N GLY A 11 -22.07 -29.32 16.35
CA GLY A 11 -21.57 -29.22 14.98
C GLY A 11 -20.67 -28.01 14.80
N GLN A 12 -19.51 -28.25 14.20
CA GLN A 12 -18.61 -27.19 13.74
C GLN A 12 -19.35 -26.23 12.80
N PRO A 13 -19.27 -24.90 13.02
CA PRO A 13 -19.85 -23.95 12.10
C PRO A 13 -19.06 -23.98 10.79
N ALA A 14 -19.73 -24.38 9.71
CA ALA A 14 -19.23 -24.29 8.35
C ALA A 14 -18.65 -22.88 8.11
N ALA A 15 -17.36 -22.82 7.82
CA ALA A 15 -16.64 -21.60 7.49
C ALA A 15 -17.44 -20.80 6.44
N ARG A 16 -17.85 -19.59 6.81
CA ARG A 16 -18.55 -18.67 5.90
C ARG A 16 -17.65 -18.45 4.69
N ARG A 17 -18.02 -19.05 3.54
CA ARG A 17 -17.38 -18.79 2.26
C ARG A 17 -17.41 -17.27 2.05
N ARG A 18 -16.24 -16.65 2.02
CA ARG A 18 -16.12 -15.20 1.77
C ARG A 18 -16.72 -14.94 0.40
N SER A 19 -17.82 -14.18 0.38
CA SER A 19 -18.54 -13.83 -0.84
C SER A 19 -17.61 -13.07 -1.79
N SER A 20 -17.53 -13.52 -3.04
CA SER A 20 -16.61 -13.01 -4.04
C SER A 20 -16.84 -11.52 -4.33
N PRO A 21 -15.79 -10.76 -4.68
CA PRO A 21 -15.91 -9.38 -5.14
C PRO A 21 -16.87 -9.26 -6.33
N ARG A 22 -17.48 -8.08 -6.48
CA ARG A 22 -18.39 -7.77 -7.59
C ARG A 22 -17.63 -7.85 -8.91
N ALA A 23 -17.93 -8.85 -9.71
CA ALA A 23 -17.36 -8.99 -11.04
C ALA A 23 -18.15 -8.12 -12.03
N PRO A 24 -17.47 -7.42 -12.97
CA PRO A 24 -18.13 -6.90 -14.16
C PRO A 24 -18.92 -8.02 -14.84
N GLY A 25 -20.22 -7.81 -15.09
CA GLY A 25 -21.11 -8.85 -15.64
C GLY A 25 -21.90 -9.65 -14.60
N GLN A 26 -21.79 -9.33 -13.31
CA GLN A 26 -22.64 -9.91 -12.28
C GLN A 26 -24.11 -9.55 -12.55
N VAL A 27 -24.97 -10.57 -12.59
CA VAL A 27 -26.43 -10.42 -12.68
C VAL A 27 -27.06 -10.60 -11.30
N ILE A 28 -28.11 -9.82 -11.02
CA ILE A 28 -28.93 -9.96 -9.81
C ILE A 28 -30.39 -10.09 -10.19
N ALA A 29 -31.15 -10.91 -9.47
CA ALA A 29 -32.58 -11.05 -9.71
C ALA A 29 -33.34 -9.78 -9.27
N CYS A 30 -34.24 -9.31 -10.13
CA CYS A 30 -35.17 -8.22 -9.85
C CYS A 30 -36.05 -8.59 -8.65
N GLY A 31 -36.15 -7.71 -7.66
CA GLY A 31 -36.94 -7.97 -6.45
C GLY A 31 -38.46 -8.08 -6.63
N TRP A 32 -38.98 -7.91 -7.85
CA TRP A 32 -40.40 -7.99 -8.18
C TRP A 32 -40.71 -9.18 -9.10
N CYS A 33 -40.15 -9.18 -10.31
CA CYS A 33 -40.42 -10.20 -11.33
C CYS A 33 -39.36 -11.31 -11.42
N GLY A 34 -38.30 -11.24 -10.60
CA GLY A 34 -37.20 -12.22 -10.62
C GLY A 34 -36.26 -12.15 -11.84
N GLN A 35 -36.53 -11.28 -12.81
CA GLN A 35 -35.70 -11.12 -14.02
C GLN A 35 -34.27 -10.70 -13.70
N ASP A 36 -33.30 -11.20 -14.45
CA ASP A 36 -31.90 -10.86 -14.29
C ASP A 36 -31.63 -9.39 -14.66
N VAL A 37 -30.99 -8.67 -13.74
CA VAL A 37 -30.59 -7.28 -13.88
C VAL A 37 -29.06 -7.21 -13.89
N PRO A 38 -28.44 -6.72 -14.99
CA PRO A 38 -26.99 -6.56 -15.03
C PRO A 38 -26.55 -5.47 -14.05
N VAL A 39 -25.57 -5.77 -13.21
CA VAL A 39 -24.98 -4.79 -12.30
C VAL A 39 -23.97 -3.94 -13.07
N PRO A 40 -24.16 -2.60 -13.16
CA PRO A 40 -23.21 -1.75 -13.85
C PRO A 40 -21.87 -1.70 -13.11
N ALA A 41 -20.77 -1.58 -13.87
CA ALA A 41 -19.41 -1.54 -13.31
C ALA A 41 -19.17 -0.36 -12.35
N ARG A 42 -19.96 0.71 -12.45
CA ARG A 42 -19.90 1.89 -11.58
C ARG A 42 -21.31 2.34 -11.17
N GLY A 43 -21.44 3.01 -10.02
CA GLY A 43 -22.69 3.58 -9.54
C GLY A 43 -23.47 2.73 -8.53
N ARG A 44 -24.78 3.00 -8.37
CA ARG A 44 -25.69 2.28 -7.45
C ARG A 44 -26.13 0.96 -8.09
N VAL A 45 -26.16 -0.12 -7.28
CA VAL A 45 -26.65 -1.41 -7.75
C VAL A 45 -28.17 -1.31 -7.94
N PRO A 46 -28.70 -1.61 -9.14
CA PRO A 46 -30.13 -1.53 -9.41
C PRO A 46 -30.88 -2.68 -8.73
N LYS A 47 -31.93 -2.38 -7.94
CA LYS A 47 -32.77 -3.40 -7.30
C LYS A 47 -33.88 -3.95 -8.23
N TRP A 48 -34.21 -3.21 -9.28
CA TRP A 48 -35.35 -3.48 -10.17
C TRP A 48 -34.90 -3.43 -11.63
N CYS A 49 -35.46 -4.30 -12.48
CA CYS A 49 -35.16 -4.31 -13.91
C CYS A 49 -35.73 -3.11 -14.68
N SER A 50 -36.78 -2.45 -14.17
CA SER A 50 -37.43 -1.31 -14.81
C SER A 50 -38.18 -0.41 -13.83
N ALA A 51 -38.53 0.81 -14.27
CA ALA A 51 -39.37 1.74 -13.50
C ALA A 51 -40.76 1.14 -13.18
N ALA A 52 -41.31 0.34 -14.09
CA ALA A 52 -42.59 -0.34 -13.88
C ALA A 52 -42.53 -1.39 -12.75
N CYS A 53 -41.44 -2.15 -12.63
CA CYS A 53 -41.27 -3.11 -11.52
C CYS A 53 -41.05 -2.40 -10.18
N ARG A 54 -40.37 -1.24 -10.19
CA ARG A 54 -40.24 -0.38 -9.01
C ARG A 54 -41.60 0.15 -8.55
N HIS A 55 -42.43 0.61 -9.48
CA HIS A 55 -43.76 1.13 -9.16
C HIS A 55 -44.67 0.03 -8.59
N ARG A 56 -44.74 -1.14 -9.23
CA ARG A 56 -45.54 -2.27 -8.75
C ARG A 56 -45.09 -2.80 -7.38
N ALA A 57 -43.79 -2.87 -7.13
CA ALA A 57 -43.29 -3.25 -5.82
C ALA A 57 -43.66 -2.23 -4.73
N TRP A 58 -43.68 -0.94 -5.06
CA TRP A 58 -44.12 0.12 -4.16
C TRP A 58 -45.63 0.09 -3.92
N GLU A 59 -46.43 -0.17 -4.95
CA GLU A 59 -47.88 -0.36 -4.82
C GLU A 59 -48.21 -1.54 -3.91
N GLN A 60 -47.53 -2.67 -4.08
CA GLN A 60 -47.71 -3.83 -3.21
C GLN A 60 -47.21 -3.60 -1.79
N ALA A 61 -46.06 -2.92 -1.60
CA ALA A 61 -45.62 -2.55 -0.26
C ALA A 61 -46.64 -1.63 0.45
N ARG A 62 -47.28 -0.72 -0.29
CA ARG A 62 -48.36 0.14 0.22
C ARG A 62 -49.64 -0.67 0.51
N ALA A 63 -49.97 -1.65 -0.35
CA ALA A 63 -51.09 -2.55 -0.12
C ALA A 63 -50.86 -3.42 1.14
N ALA A 64 -49.64 -3.94 1.33
CA ALA A 64 -49.24 -4.69 2.52
C ALA A 64 -49.33 -3.84 3.79
N ALA A 65 -48.82 -2.60 3.73
CA ALA A 65 -48.90 -1.65 4.85
C ALA A 65 -50.35 -1.26 5.20
N SER A 66 -51.27 -1.32 4.23
CA SER A 66 -52.71 -1.10 4.46
C SER A 66 -53.51 -2.38 4.71
N GLY A 67 -52.83 -3.52 4.91
CA GLY A 67 -53.43 -4.81 5.24
C GLY A 67 -54.14 -5.53 4.08
N ARG A 68 -53.91 -5.13 2.84
CA ARG A 68 -54.64 -5.60 1.64
C ARG A 68 -53.85 -6.54 0.72
N SER A 69 -52.72 -7.11 1.15
CA SER A 69 -51.93 -8.02 0.31
C SER A 69 -51.30 -9.19 1.07
N ALA A 70 -51.24 -10.36 0.43
CA ALA A 70 -50.58 -11.57 0.94
C ALA A 70 -49.06 -11.67 0.59
N VAL A 71 -48.47 -10.65 -0.04
CA VAL A 71 -47.07 -10.68 -0.53
C VAL A 71 -46.22 -9.65 0.23
N GLU A 72 -45.15 -10.12 0.88
CA GLU A 72 -44.20 -9.30 1.65
C GLU A 72 -43.00 -8.89 0.79
N VAL A 73 -42.77 -7.57 0.59
CA VAL A 73 -41.61 -7.05 -0.14
C VAL A 73 -40.41 -6.93 0.81
N ARG A 74 -39.40 -7.80 0.65
CA ARG A 74 -38.18 -7.77 1.47
C ARG A 74 -36.99 -7.13 0.78
N ASP A 75 -36.33 -6.21 1.48
CA ASP A 75 -35.08 -5.58 1.06
C ASP A 75 -33.89 -6.48 1.41
N ARG A 76 -33.15 -6.95 0.39
CA ARG A 76 -31.92 -7.72 0.60
C ARG A 76 -30.71 -6.78 0.58
N VAL A 77 -29.94 -6.81 1.65
CA VAL A 77 -28.67 -6.07 1.76
C VAL A 77 -27.63 -6.77 0.90
N VAL A 78 -27.08 -6.07 -0.10
CA VAL A 78 -26.00 -6.58 -0.94
C VAL A 78 -24.67 -6.06 -0.40
N GLU A 79 -23.83 -6.94 0.14
CA GLU A 79 -22.48 -6.57 0.61
C GLU A 79 -21.67 -5.93 -0.53
N ARG A 80 -21.02 -4.80 -0.21
CA ARG A 80 -20.13 -4.06 -1.11
C ARG A 80 -18.69 -4.42 -0.76
N VAL A 81 -18.05 -5.26 -1.56
CA VAL A 81 -16.59 -5.44 -1.47
C VAL A 81 -15.92 -4.23 -2.11
N LYS A 82 -15.25 -3.41 -1.29
CA LYS A 82 -14.38 -2.32 -1.73
C LYS A 82 -12.96 -2.87 -1.80
N THR A 83 -12.43 -3.09 -2.99
CA THR A 83 -11.00 -3.39 -3.17
C THR A 83 -10.21 -2.16 -2.77
N VAL A 84 -9.60 -2.20 -1.59
CA VAL A 84 -8.63 -1.20 -1.15
C VAL A 84 -7.28 -1.66 -1.68
N THR A 85 -6.69 -0.86 -2.58
CA THR A 85 -5.30 -1.06 -3.00
C THR A 85 -4.41 -0.72 -1.82
N VAL A 86 -3.94 -1.75 -1.10
CA VAL A 86 -2.95 -1.57 -0.04
C VAL A 86 -1.61 -1.32 -0.72
N VAL A 87 -1.14 -0.07 -0.70
CA VAL A 87 0.22 0.26 -1.12
C VAL A 87 1.16 -0.33 -0.08
N GLN A 88 1.81 -1.44 -0.44
CA GLN A 88 2.80 -2.08 0.42
C GLN A 88 4.10 -1.28 0.32
N HIS A 89 4.37 -0.45 1.32
CA HIS A 89 5.65 0.24 1.43
C HIS A 89 6.75 -0.77 1.76
N HIS A 90 7.52 -1.17 0.76
CA HIS A 90 8.74 -1.94 0.96
C HIS A 90 9.89 -0.99 1.30
N THR A 91 10.33 -0.99 2.56
CA THR A 91 11.61 -0.37 2.93
C THR A 91 12.73 -1.29 2.45
N ARG A 92 13.54 -0.81 1.51
CA ARG A 92 14.76 -1.48 1.05
C ARG A 92 15.95 -0.76 1.67
N GLU A 93 16.79 -1.49 2.38
CA GLU A 93 18.10 -1.00 2.79
C GLU A 93 18.96 -0.86 1.54
N VAL A 94 19.13 0.38 1.08
CA VAL A 94 20.05 0.71 0.00
C VAL A 94 21.38 1.09 0.66
N PRO A 95 22.49 0.39 0.37
CA PRO A 95 23.79 0.77 0.92
C PRO A 95 24.15 2.15 0.37
N VAL A 96 24.11 3.15 1.25
CA VAL A 96 24.54 4.50 0.90
C VAL A 96 26.06 4.46 0.79
N ALA A 97 26.59 4.87 -0.37
CA ALA A 97 28.04 5.01 -0.53
C ALA A 97 28.56 5.95 0.55
N TRP A 98 29.38 5.41 1.45
CA TRP A 98 29.90 6.15 2.60
C TRP A 98 30.66 7.39 2.12
N ARG A 99 30.33 8.54 2.71
CA ARG A 99 31.00 9.82 2.46
C ARG A 99 31.38 10.42 3.81
N PRO A 100 32.61 10.93 3.97
CA PRO A 100 33.01 11.69 5.14
C PRO A 100 32.10 12.90 5.32
N THR A 101 31.59 13.12 6.54
CA THR A 101 30.69 14.23 6.88
C THR A 101 31.27 15.16 7.93
N SER A 102 32.16 14.64 8.76
CA SER A 102 32.82 15.36 9.84
C SER A 102 34.31 15.57 9.54
N VAL A 103 34.95 16.55 10.19
CA VAL A 103 36.40 16.77 10.07
C VAL A 103 37.19 15.52 10.48
N PRO A 104 36.90 14.84 11.61
CA PRO A 104 37.50 13.55 11.94
C PRO A 104 37.41 12.52 10.81
N ASP A 105 36.23 12.36 10.18
CA ASP A 105 36.06 11.41 9.08
C ASP A 105 37.03 11.70 7.91
N PHE A 106 37.26 12.98 7.61
CA PHE A 106 38.22 13.38 6.57
C PHE A 106 39.67 13.09 6.97
N VAL A 107 40.01 13.25 8.26
CA VAL A 107 41.35 12.90 8.78
C VAL A 107 41.59 11.40 8.62
N ASP A 108 40.63 10.57 9.04
CA ASP A 108 40.72 9.12 8.94
C ASP A 108 40.94 8.65 7.49
N VAL A 109 40.22 9.25 6.53
CA VAL A 109 40.42 8.94 5.10
C VAL A 109 41.83 9.29 4.62
N LEU A 110 42.38 10.43 5.06
CA LEU A 110 43.73 10.84 4.67
C LEU A 110 44.81 9.94 5.29
N GLU A 111 44.62 9.49 6.53
CA GLU A 111 45.52 8.55 7.21
C GLU A 111 45.48 7.16 6.54
N ASP A 112 44.29 6.64 6.24
CA ASP A 112 44.14 5.37 5.49
C ASP A 112 44.76 5.49 4.09
N LEU A 113 44.53 6.60 3.39
CA LEU A 113 45.14 6.84 2.08
C LEU A 113 46.66 6.83 2.15
N THR A 114 47.24 7.52 3.14
CA THR A 114 48.69 7.56 3.37
C THR A 114 49.24 6.15 3.59
N THR A 115 48.61 5.40 4.49
CA THR A 115 49.00 4.01 4.78
C THR A 115 48.96 3.12 3.54
N ARG A 116 47.95 3.26 2.68
CA ARG A 116 47.83 2.47 1.44
C ARG A 116 48.87 2.82 0.40
N VAL A 117 49.24 4.10 0.29
CA VAL A 117 50.30 4.54 -0.62
C VAL A 117 51.65 4.00 -0.13
N ASP A 118 51.96 4.17 1.16
CA ASP A 118 53.24 3.74 1.75
C ASP A 118 53.42 2.22 1.73
N SER A 119 52.34 1.47 1.91
CA SER A 119 52.35 0.00 1.83
C SER A 119 52.32 -0.56 0.41
N GLY A 120 52.28 0.30 -0.62
CA GLY A 120 52.23 -0.13 -2.03
C GLY A 120 50.89 -0.79 -2.42
N ARG A 121 49.83 -0.59 -1.63
CA ARG A 121 48.48 -1.08 -1.96
C ARG A 121 47.81 -0.28 -3.08
N VAL A 122 48.35 0.90 -3.39
CA VAL A 122 48.01 1.68 -4.58
C VAL A 122 49.02 1.34 -5.67
N TYR A 123 48.55 0.84 -6.82
CA TYR A 123 49.44 0.48 -7.92
C TYR A 123 50.15 1.70 -8.50
N ASP A 124 51.41 1.53 -8.91
CA ASP A 124 52.23 2.60 -9.49
C ASP A 124 51.58 3.33 -10.67
N ARG A 125 50.80 2.61 -11.49
CA ARG A 125 50.04 3.20 -12.61
C ARG A 125 48.97 4.21 -12.16
N ASP A 126 48.46 4.06 -10.94
CA ASP A 126 47.39 4.89 -10.39
C ASP A 126 47.94 6.08 -9.57
N ILE A 127 49.23 6.04 -9.19
CA ILE A 127 49.92 7.09 -8.44
C ILE A 127 49.87 8.46 -9.13
N PRO A 128 50.08 8.60 -10.46
CA PRO A 128 49.98 9.90 -11.12
C PRO A 128 48.59 10.55 -10.98
N THR A 129 47.53 9.74 -11.11
CA THR A 129 46.14 10.19 -10.97
C THR A 129 45.85 10.64 -9.54
N LEU A 130 46.27 9.85 -8.55
CA LEU A 130 46.11 10.18 -7.14
C LEU A 130 46.90 11.44 -6.75
N ALA A 131 48.15 11.54 -7.20
CA ALA A 131 49.02 12.68 -6.93
C ALA A 131 48.44 13.98 -7.51
N ALA A 132 47.82 13.94 -8.69
CA ALA A 132 47.13 15.11 -9.26
C ALA A 132 45.94 15.56 -8.39
N ALA A 133 45.14 14.61 -7.90
CA ALA A 133 44.00 14.91 -7.02
C ALA A 133 44.46 15.52 -5.69
N VAL A 134 45.46 14.94 -5.03
CA VAL A 134 46.01 15.45 -3.76
C VAL A 134 46.58 16.87 -3.95
N LYS A 135 47.33 17.11 -5.04
CA LYS A 135 47.84 18.46 -5.38
C LYS A 135 46.71 19.48 -5.53
N ALA A 136 45.60 19.10 -6.14
CA ALA A 136 44.44 19.99 -6.28
C ALA A 136 43.84 20.35 -4.91
N THR A 137 43.74 19.37 -4.00
CA THR A 137 43.27 19.57 -2.61
C THR A 137 44.20 20.51 -1.84
N VAL A 138 45.51 20.28 -1.86
CA VAL A 138 46.51 21.16 -1.21
C VAL A 138 46.41 22.58 -1.77
N LYS A 139 46.29 22.74 -3.09
CA LYS A 139 46.12 24.06 -3.72
C LYS A 139 44.83 24.74 -3.25
N ALA A 140 43.74 24.00 -3.02
CA ALA A 140 42.49 24.54 -2.52
C ALA A 140 42.60 25.00 -1.06
N LEU A 141 43.26 24.22 -0.21
CA LEU A 141 43.55 24.58 1.18
C LEU A 141 44.41 25.85 1.26
N ALA A 142 45.51 25.91 0.50
CA ALA A 142 46.38 27.08 0.46
C ALA A 142 45.66 28.36 0.00
N ARG A 143 44.72 28.25 -0.96
CA ARG A 143 43.87 29.38 -1.37
C ARG A 143 42.96 29.84 -0.22
N ARG A 144 42.37 28.91 0.51
CA ARG A 144 41.46 29.20 1.63
C ARG A 144 42.20 29.81 2.81
N GLU A 145 43.39 29.30 3.14
CA GLU A 145 44.25 29.88 4.16
C GLU A 145 44.66 31.30 3.76
N LYS A 146 45.17 31.52 2.55
CA LYS A 146 45.51 32.86 2.08
C LYS A 146 44.33 33.84 2.10
N ALA A 147 43.12 33.37 1.77
CA ALA A 147 41.91 34.17 1.87
C ALA A 147 41.52 34.47 3.33
N ALA A 148 41.66 33.52 4.23
CA ALA A 148 41.43 33.72 5.66
C ALA A 148 42.45 34.68 6.30
N HIS A 149 43.69 34.66 5.82
CA HIS A 149 44.78 35.54 6.27
C HIS A 149 44.77 36.90 5.57
N ARG A 150 43.91 37.11 4.56
CA ARG A 150 43.67 38.44 3.99
C ARG A 150 42.51 39.04 4.78
N PRO A 151 42.78 39.88 5.80
CA PRO A 151 41.69 40.51 6.52
C PRO A 151 40.90 41.36 5.53
N LEU A 152 39.57 41.26 5.59
CA LEU A 152 38.65 42.06 4.80
C LEU A 152 38.69 43.50 5.35
N TRP A 153 39.67 44.27 4.91
CA TRP A 153 39.66 45.74 4.94
C TRP A 153 40.36 46.27 3.69
#